data_AF-A0A848L666-F1
#
_entry.id   AF-A0A848L666-F1
#
_cell.length_a   1.000
_cell.length_b   1.000
_cell.length_c   1.000
_cell.angle_alpha   90.00
_cell.angle_beta   90.00
_cell.angle_gamma   90.00
#
_symmetry.space_group_name_H-M   'P 1'
#
loop_
_entity.id
_entity.type
_entity.pdbx_description
1 polymer ?
#
loop_
_entity_poly.entity_id
_entity_poly.type
_entity_poly.pdbx_seq_one_letter_code
_entity_poly.pdbx_strand_id
1 'polypeptide(L)'
;MTDRPLDLTGLYLGDRVVVRYRVDDRHLTDVTGLLRDADDPIVVEGTGPKDRGAWVEVRRSAVTSVRLLSYVTVRNSQIRSLAESLARASAVHTELHAGWLLRSESTAPLENSALPIGVDARADAESLRAIADWYHQRDLRPLLALPDRLIPDAHVSGSRVGPPMHALVLPDDPSAAVLVDATDVARGSALRADGFRLHHVRHHVHLDTYGDA
;
A
#
# COMPACT_ATOMS: atom_id res chain seq x y z
N MET A 1 8.51 29.78 -1.88
CA MET A 1 7.72 28.56 -2.13
C MET A 1 8.71 27.41 -2.04
N THR A 2 8.80 26.79 -0.86
CA THR A 2 9.88 25.83 -0.57
C THR A 2 9.69 24.59 -1.42
N ASP A 3 10.65 24.31 -2.28
CA ASP A 3 10.66 23.12 -3.13
C ASP A 3 10.79 21.91 -2.20
N ARG A 4 9.67 21.22 -1.94
CA ARG A 4 9.70 19.99 -1.14
C ARG A 4 10.46 18.97 -1.98
N PRO A 5 11.55 18.37 -1.47
CA PRO A 5 12.28 17.37 -2.22
C PRO A 5 11.33 16.26 -2.66
N LEU A 6 11.42 15.90 -3.94
CA LEU A 6 10.60 14.84 -4.51
C LEU A 6 10.92 13.53 -3.82
N ASP A 7 9.97 13.06 -3.00
CA ASP A 7 10.07 11.79 -2.30
C ASP A 7 9.65 10.65 -3.25
N LEU A 8 10.62 9.82 -3.62
CA LEU A 8 10.43 8.61 -4.43
C LEU A 8 10.63 7.34 -3.59
N THR A 9 10.67 7.47 -2.26
CA THR A 9 10.87 6.33 -1.37
C THR A 9 9.77 5.28 -1.60
N GLY A 10 10.19 4.03 -1.77
CA GLY A 10 9.27 2.93 -2.03
C GLY A 10 8.81 2.79 -3.48
N LEU A 11 9.29 3.61 -4.41
CA LEU A 11 9.11 3.37 -5.85
C LEU A 11 10.23 2.50 -6.41
N TYR A 12 9.87 1.62 -7.33
CA TYR A 12 10.80 0.69 -7.97
C TYR A 12 10.68 0.76 -9.48
N LEU A 13 11.77 0.44 -10.19
CA LEU A 13 11.70 0.31 -11.65
C LEU A 13 10.68 -0.77 -12.03
N GLY A 14 9.87 -0.47 -13.04
CA GLY A 14 8.73 -1.28 -13.45
C GLY A 14 7.44 -1.03 -12.66
N ASP A 15 7.46 -0.24 -11.58
CA ASP A 15 6.23 0.18 -10.91
C ASP A 15 5.42 1.09 -11.85
N ARG A 16 4.09 0.94 -11.81
CA ARG A 16 3.18 1.80 -12.55
C ARG A 16 2.96 3.08 -11.77
N VAL A 17 3.27 4.22 -12.36
CA VAL A 17 3.23 5.53 -11.72
C VAL A 17 2.41 6.54 -12.53
N VAL A 18 1.90 7.56 -11.86
CA VAL A 18 1.50 8.83 -12.49
C VAL A 18 2.50 9.88 -12.05
N VAL A 19 3.18 10.50 -13.02
CA VAL A 19 4.07 11.64 -12.77
C VAL A 19 3.35 12.89 -13.24
N ARG A 20 3.07 13.81 -12.31
CA ARG A 20 2.57 15.14 -12.60
C ARG A 20 3.73 16.12 -12.67
N TYR A 21 3.80 16.89 -13.74
CA TYR A 21 4.91 17.82 -13.97
C TYR A 21 4.48 19.09 -14.69
N ARG A 22 5.25 20.16 -14.49
CA ARG A 22 5.12 21.44 -15.18
C ARG A 22 5.69 21.33 -16.58
N VAL A 23 4.91 21.75 -17.58
CA VAL A 23 5.42 21.96 -18.95
C VAL A 23 5.86 23.41 -19.15
N ASP A 24 5.29 24.33 -18.38
CA ASP A 24 5.68 25.73 -18.23
C ASP A 24 5.18 26.28 -16.88
N ASP A 25 5.31 27.58 -16.67
CA ASP A 25 4.94 28.25 -15.41
C ASP A 25 3.44 28.18 -15.07
N ARG A 26 2.57 27.90 -16.04
CA ARG A 26 1.11 27.94 -15.87
C ARG A 26 0.42 26.59 -16.12
N HIS A 27 1.10 25.67 -16.79
CA HIS A 27 0.51 24.43 -17.26
C HIS A 27 1.16 23.19 -16.62
N LEU A 28 0.30 22.31 -16.11
CA LEU A 28 0.66 21.00 -15.59
C LEU A 28 0.12 19.92 -16.54
N THR A 29 0.87 18.85 -16.68
CA THR A 29 0.45 17.63 -17.39
C THR A 29 0.81 16.41 -16.56
N ASP A 30 0.24 15.27 -16.96
CA ASP A 30 0.46 13.98 -16.32
C ASP A 30 0.94 12.96 -17.38
N VAL A 31 1.91 12.12 -17.01
CA VAL A 31 2.25 10.88 -17.73
C VAL A 31 1.93 9.69 -16.84
N THR A 32 1.25 8.67 -17.37
CA THR A 32 0.95 7.43 -16.65
C THR A 32 1.64 6.26 -17.32
N GLY A 33 2.53 5.60 -16.60
CA GLY A 33 3.38 4.59 -17.23
C GLY A 33 4.19 3.77 -16.25
N LEU A 34 5.11 2.98 -16.78
CA LEU A 34 6.05 2.20 -15.99
C LEU A 34 7.30 3.05 -15.73
N LEU A 35 7.74 3.13 -14.48
CA LEU A 35 8.97 3.82 -14.12
C LEU A 35 10.17 3.07 -14.69
N ARG A 36 10.99 3.73 -15.50
CA ARG A 36 12.16 3.14 -16.16
C ARG A 36 13.48 3.70 -15.65
N ASP A 37 13.47 4.95 -15.22
CA ASP A 37 14.55 5.58 -14.49
C ASP A 37 13.97 6.52 -13.43
N ALA A 38 14.58 6.54 -12.25
CA ALA A 38 14.20 7.39 -11.13
C ALA A 38 15.18 8.54 -10.89
N ASP A 39 16.29 8.61 -11.64
CA ASP A 39 17.28 9.69 -11.56
C ASP A 39 16.77 10.98 -12.23
N ASP A 40 17.66 11.93 -12.54
CA ASP A 40 17.31 13.15 -13.28
C ASP A 40 17.82 13.04 -14.73
N PRO A 41 16.94 12.99 -15.75
CA PRO A 41 15.47 13.05 -15.67
C PRO A 41 14.82 11.74 -15.20
N ILE A 42 13.62 11.85 -14.63
CA ILE A 42 12.76 10.68 -14.42
C ILE A 42 12.28 10.21 -15.78
N VAL A 43 12.36 8.90 -16.03
CA VAL A 43 11.95 8.31 -17.30
C VAL A 43 10.77 7.37 -17.08
N VAL A 44 9.68 7.64 -17.81
CA VAL A 44 8.44 6.85 -17.75
C VAL A 44 8.11 6.30 -19.14
N GLU A 45 7.90 4.99 -19.24
CA GLU A 45 7.32 4.40 -20.43
C GLU A 45 5.79 4.50 -20.34
N GLY A 46 5.19 5.35 -21.17
CA GLY A 46 3.76 5.63 -21.17
C GLY A 46 2.92 4.39 -21.46
N THR A 47 1.84 4.23 -20.69
CA THR A 47 0.87 3.11 -20.82
C THR A 47 -0.55 3.62 -21.10
N GLY A 48 -0.74 4.95 -21.08
CA GLY A 48 -2.01 5.57 -21.37
C GLY A 48 -2.36 5.50 -22.86
N PRO A 49 -3.59 5.90 -23.22
CA PRO A 49 -4.03 5.86 -24.63
C PRO A 49 -3.22 6.78 -25.56
N LYS A 50 -2.65 7.87 -25.04
CA LYS A 50 -1.98 8.92 -25.83
C LYS A 50 -0.47 8.74 -25.95
N ASP A 51 0.12 8.03 -25.01
CA ASP A 51 1.57 7.93 -24.77
C ASP A 51 2.04 6.47 -24.72
N ARG A 52 1.23 5.53 -25.23
CA ARG A 52 1.54 4.10 -25.19
C ARG A 52 2.88 3.79 -25.86
N GLY A 53 3.81 3.23 -25.09
CA GLY A 53 5.15 2.86 -25.53
C GLY A 53 6.10 4.05 -25.74
N ALA A 54 5.64 5.28 -25.49
CA ALA A 54 6.49 6.47 -25.56
C ALA A 54 7.36 6.55 -24.30
N TRP A 55 8.63 6.88 -24.48
CA TRP A 55 9.54 7.20 -23.40
C TRP A 55 9.44 8.68 -23.10
N VAL A 56 8.91 9.02 -21.92
CA VAL A 56 8.70 10.41 -21.48
C VAL A 56 9.75 10.73 -20.42
N GLU A 57 10.64 11.66 -20.74
CA GLU A 57 11.66 12.17 -19.83
C GLU A 57 11.17 13.46 -19.15
N VAL A 58 11.23 13.49 -17.83
CA VAL A 58 10.76 14.62 -17.02
C VAL A 58 11.86 15.02 -16.04
N ARG A 59 12.40 16.24 -16.18
CA ARG A 59 13.36 16.77 -15.21
C ARG A 59 12.76 16.77 -13.81
N ARG A 60 13.51 16.34 -12.80
CA ARG A 60 13.01 16.26 -11.42
C ARG A 60 12.49 17.60 -10.89
N SER A 61 13.11 18.70 -11.30
CA SER A 61 12.69 20.06 -10.93
C SER A 61 11.33 20.48 -11.51
N ALA A 62 10.87 19.82 -12.57
CA ALA A 62 9.54 20.05 -13.15
C ALA A 62 8.46 19.20 -12.49
N VAL A 63 8.84 18.11 -11.81
CA VAL A 63 7.90 17.17 -11.17
C VAL A 63 7.26 17.81 -9.95
N THR A 64 5.94 17.82 -9.90
CA THR A 64 5.19 18.30 -8.73
C THR A 64 4.72 17.17 -7.82
N SER A 65 4.48 15.98 -8.37
CA SER A 65 4.12 14.80 -7.60
C SER A 65 4.31 13.53 -8.41
N VAL A 66 4.70 12.45 -7.73
CA VAL A 66 4.64 11.08 -8.27
C VAL A 66 3.69 10.27 -7.42
N ARG A 67 2.79 9.52 -8.06
CA ARG A 67 1.87 8.62 -7.38
C ARG A 67 2.07 7.19 -7.87
N LEU A 68 2.32 6.28 -6.94
CA LEU A 68 2.33 4.84 -7.19
C LEU A 68 0.91 4.34 -7.46
N LEU A 69 0.74 3.52 -8.49
CA LEU A 69 -0.51 2.86 -8.85
C LEU A 69 -0.36 1.35 -8.81
N SER A 70 -1.49 0.66 -8.59
CA SER A 70 -1.58 -0.75 -8.93
C SER A 70 -1.28 -0.97 -10.42
N TYR A 71 -0.59 -2.06 -10.72
CA TYR A 71 -0.14 -2.39 -12.07
C TYR A 71 -1.31 -2.49 -13.06
N VAL A 72 -2.43 -3.03 -12.60
CA VAL A 72 -3.71 -3.03 -13.31
C VAL A 72 -4.80 -2.43 -12.43
N THR A 73 -5.97 -2.16 -12.99
CA THR A 73 -7.15 -1.80 -12.18
C THR A 73 -7.53 -2.98 -11.29
N VAL A 74 -7.39 -2.82 -9.98
CA VAL A 74 -7.79 -3.80 -8.98
C VAL A 74 -9.18 -3.44 -8.41
N ARG A 75 -10.05 -4.40 -8.14
CA ARG A 75 -11.33 -4.18 -7.45
C ARG A 75 -11.18 -4.31 -5.94
N ASN A 76 -12.03 -3.64 -5.16
CA ASN A 76 -11.99 -3.77 -3.69
C ASN A 76 -12.20 -5.22 -3.22
N SER A 77 -13.00 -6.03 -3.93
CA SER A 77 -13.15 -7.46 -3.63
C SER A 77 -11.86 -8.27 -3.88
N GLN A 78 -11.07 -7.92 -4.90
CA GLN A 78 -9.77 -8.55 -5.15
C GLN A 78 -8.75 -8.17 -4.08
N ILE A 79 -8.76 -6.91 -3.60
CA ILE A 79 -7.92 -6.50 -2.46
C ILE A 79 -8.25 -7.33 -1.22
N ARG A 80 -9.54 -7.46 -0.89
CA ARG A 80 -10.00 -8.26 0.25
C ARG A 80 -9.59 -9.73 0.14
N SER A 81 -9.85 -10.35 -1.02
CA SER A 81 -9.53 -11.75 -1.27
C SER A 81 -8.03 -12.03 -1.16
N LEU A 82 -7.18 -11.17 -1.74
CA LEU A 82 -5.73 -11.30 -1.64
C LEU A 82 -5.24 -11.08 -0.21
N ALA A 83 -5.75 -10.05 0.47
CA ALA A 83 -5.39 -9.74 1.86
C ALA A 83 -5.77 -10.89 2.79
N GLU A 84 -6.95 -11.49 2.63
CA GLU A 84 -7.38 -12.67 3.38
C GLU A 84 -6.49 -13.88 3.09
N SER A 85 -6.19 -14.16 1.82
CA SER A 85 -5.32 -15.28 1.43
C SER A 85 -3.93 -15.16 2.06
N LEU A 86 -3.29 -14.00 1.93
CA LEU A 86 -2.01 -13.71 2.58
C LEU A 86 -2.10 -13.85 4.11
N ALA A 87 -3.21 -13.39 4.69
CA ALA A 87 -3.37 -13.36 6.13
C ALA A 87 -3.58 -14.75 6.74
N ARG A 88 -4.22 -15.66 5.99
CA ARG A 88 -4.45 -17.05 6.39
C ARG A 88 -3.26 -17.96 6.12
N ALA A 89 -2.33 -17.55 5.25
CA ALA A 89 -1.08 -18.27 5.00
C ALA A 89 -0.15 -18.25 6.24
N SER A 90 -0.18 -17.17 7.02
CA SER A 90 0.42 -17.11 8.36
C SER A 90 -0.62 -17.56 9.40
N ALA A 91 -0.66 -18.85 9.72
CA ALA A 91 -1.68 -19.41 10.60
C ALA A 91 -1.33 -19.17 12.08
N VAL A 92 -2.12 -18.30 12.69
CA VAL A 92 -2.11 -17.94 14.11
C VAL A 92 -3.56 -17.91 14.58
N HIS A 93 -3.86 -17.70 15.86
CA HIS A 93 -5.26 -17.59 16.29
C HIS A 93 -5.98 -16.47 15.50
N THR A 94 -7.12 -16.81 14.88
CA THR A 94 -7.92 -15.84 14.10
C THR A 94 -9.38 -15.82 14.51
N GLU A 95 -9.97 -14.63 14.49
CA GLU A 95 -11.39 -14.41 14.76
C GLU A 95 -11.96 -13.42 13.74
N LEU A 96 -13.20 -13.65 13.28
CA LEU A 96 -13.91 -12.72 12.41
C LEU A 96 -14.90 -11.90 13.25
N HIS A 97 -14.77 -10.58 13.23
CA HIS A 97 -15.68 -9.68 13.93
C HIS A 97 -16.03 -8.47 13.05
N ALA A 98 -17.32 -8.29 12.74
CA ALA A 98 -17.83 -7.16 11.93
C ALA A 98 -17.04 -6.92 10.63
N GLY A 99 -16.72 -7.99 9.90
CA GLY A 99 -15.92 -7.95 8.67
C GLY A 99 -14.40 -7.79 8.86
N TRP A 100 -13.92 -7.68 10.09
CA TRP A 100 -12.49 -7.67 10.40
C TRP A 100 -11.99 -9.07 10.72
N LEU A 101 -10.86 -9.47 10.13
CA LEU A 101 -10.09 -10.65 10.53
C LEU A 101 -9.05 -10.23 11.56
N LEU A 102 -9.27 -10.58 12.81
CA LEU A 102 -8.37 -10.33 13.94
C LEU A 102 -7.38 -11.49 14.00
N ARG A 103 -6.12 -11.20 14.29
CA ARG A 103 -5.03 -12.18 14.27
C ARG A 103 -4.09 -11.95 15.44
N SER A 104 -3.73 -13.01 16.15
CA SER A 104 -2.78 -12.99 17.27
C SER A 104 -1.97 -14.28 17.30
N GLU A 105 -0.86 -14.32 18.04
CA GLU A 105 0.06 -15.47 18.17
C GLU A 105 1.06 -15.65 17.01
N SER A 106 1.23 -14.64 16.15
CA SER A 106 2.36 -14.64 15.19
C SER A 106 3.67 -14.28 15.87
N THR A 107 4.74 -14.96 15.45
CA THR A 107 6.12 -14.58 15.78
C THR A 107 6.57 -13.33 15.03
N ALA A 108 5.91 -12.97 13.92
CA ALA A 108 6.12 -11.72 13.21
C ALA A 108 5.18 -10.64 13.78
N PRO A 109 5.67 -9.58 14.45
CA PRO A 109 4.81 -8.64 15.18
C PRO A 109 3.72 -7.98 14.34
N LEU A 110 4.05 -7.59 13.09
CA LEU A 110 3.08 -6.97 12.17
C LEU A 110 1.99 -7.91 11.70
N GLU A 111 2.13 -9.22 11.91
CA GLU A 111 1.08 -10.18 11.58
C GLU A 111 0.02 -10.29 12.67
N ASN A 112 0.32 -9.84 13.90
CA ASN A 112 -0.66 -9.70 14.97
C ASN A 112 -1.51 -8.44 14.75
N SER A 113 -2.27 -8.42 13.66
CA SER A 113 -2.96 -7.24 13.14
C SER A 113 -4.35 -7.56 12.58
N ALA A 114 -5.30 -6.64 12.74
CA ALA A 114 -6.66 -6.78 12.24
C ALA A 114 -6.75 -6.27 10.78
N LEU A 115 -7.45 -7.04 9.92
CA LEU A 115 -7.57 -6.77 8.49
C LEU A 115 -9.05 -6.63 8.06
N PRO A 116 -9.43 -5.60 7.28
CA PRO A 116 -10.81 -5.41 6.85
C PRO A 116 -11.15 -6.28 5.62
N ILE A 117 -11.30 -7.58 5.82
CA ILE A 117 -11.54 -8.57 4.74
C ILE A 117 -13.01 -8.67 4.32
N GLY A 118 -13.95 -8.28 5.19
CA GLY A 118 -15.38 -8.25 4.95
C GLY A 118 -15.81 -7.00 4.20
N VAL A 119 -16.93 -7.09 3.47
CA VAL A 119 -17.54 -5.94 2.77
C VAL A 119 -18.17 -4.95 3.73
N ASP A 120 -18.53 -5.42 4.91
CA ASP A 120 -19.13 -4.73 6.05
C ASP A 120 -18.12 -4.14 7.03
N ALA A 121 -16.82 -4.43 6.85
CA ALA A 121 -15.75 -3.89 7.67
C ALA A 121 -15.73 -2.35 7.61
N ARG A 122 -15.94 -1.73 8.76
CA ARG A 122 -15.94 -0.27 8.94
C ARG A 122 -14.96 0.12 10.05
N ALA A 123 -14.35 1.29 9.88
CA ALA A 123 -13.52 1.93 10.91
C ALA A 123 -14.36 2.93 11.74
N ASP A 124 -15.51 2.47 12.24
CA ASP A 124 -16.33 3.25 13.19
C ASP A 124 -15.90 2.98 14.64
N ALA A 125 -16.32 3.86 15.55
CA ALA A 125 -15.88 3.82 16.95
C ALA A 125 -16.23 2.51 17.68
N GLU A 126 -17.35 1.88 17.33
CA GLU A 126 -17.78 0.60 17.90
C GLU A 126 -16.86 -0.53 17.44
N SER A 127 -16.64 -0.66 16.12
CA SER A 127 -15.76 -1.68 15.55
C SER A 127 -14.32 -1.53 16.06
N LEU A 128 -13.79 -0.31 16.07
CA LEU A 128 -12.43 -0.04 16.52
C LEU A 128 -12.23 -0.34 18.01
N ARG A 129 -13.24 -0.06 18.85
CA ARG A 129 -13.20 -0.41 20.29
C ARG A 129 -13.23 -1.91 20.51
N ALA A 130 -14.12 -2.63 19.84
CA ALA A 130 -14.19 -4.09 19.95
C ALA A 130 -12.88 -4.77 19.51
N ILE A 131 -12.27 -4.26 18.43
CA ILE A 131 -10.94 -4.72 17.99
C ILE A 131 -9.88 -4.42 19.06
N ALA A 132 -9.87 -3.22 19.63
CA ALA A 132 -8.92 -2.87 20.68
C ALA A 132 -9.04 -3.78 21.91
N ASP A 133 -10.26 -4.00 22.39
CA ASP A 133 -10.55 -4.87 23.53
C ASP A 133 -10.09 -6.31 23.28
N TRP A 134 -10.30 -6.83 22.07
CA TRP A 134 -9.86 -8.17 21.68
C TRP A 134 -8.33 -8.34 21.76
N TYR A 135 -7.58 -7.33 21.34
CA TYR A 135 -6.10 -7.33 21.46
C TYR A 135 -5.65 -7.16 22.91
N HIS A 136 -6.27 -6.26 23.68
CA HIS A 136 -5.93 -6.06 25.08
C HIS A 136 -6.15 -7.29 25.95
N GLN A 137 -7.22 -8.06 25.71
CA GLN A 137 -7.48 -9.34 26.38
C GLN A 137 -6.38 -10.39 26.16
N ARG A 138 -5.49 -10.16 25.19
CA ARG A 138 -4.38 -11.04 24.81
C ARG A 138 -3.01 -10.40 25.07
N ASP A 139 -2.97 -9.32 25.85
CA ASP A 139 -1.76 -8.53 26.15
C ASP A 139 -1.04 -8.00 24.89
N LEU A 140 -1.80 -7.74 23.82
CA LEU A 140 -1.30 -7.18 22.57
C LEU A 140 -1.72 -5.72 22.40
N ARG A 141 -0.82 -4.91 21.83
CA ARG A 141 -1.18 -3.54 21.42
C ARG A 141 -2.06 -3.62 20.16
N PRO A 142 -3.25 -2.99 20.13
CA PRO A 142 -4.12 -3.02 18.97
C PRO A 142 -3.41 -2.51 17.71
N LEU A 143 -3.42 -3.32 16.66
CA LEU A 143 -2.75 -3.03 15.40
C LEU A 143 -3.71 -3.33 14.25
N LEU A 144 -3.89 -2.37 13.36
CA LEU A 144 -4.62 -2.56 12.11
C LEU A 144 -3.65 -2.69 10.95
N ALA A 145 -3.94 -3.58 10.03
CA ALA A 145 -3.29 -3.66 8.73
C ALA A 145 -4.30 -3.23 7.66
N LEU A 146 -4.13 -2.01 7.16
CA LEU A 146 -5.10 -1.30 6.33
C LEU A 146 -4.64 -1.26 4.87
N PRO A 147 -5.28 -2.01 3.95
CA PRO A 147 -5.14 -1.75 2.54
C PRO A 147 -5.64 -0.34 2.24
N ASP A 148 -4.76 0.54 1.77
CA ASP A 148 -4.97 1.99 1.74
C ASP A 148 -6.25 2.40 0.97
N ARG A 149 -6.60 1.62 -0.05
CA ARG A 149 -7.82 1.82 -0.85
C ARG A 149 -9.12 1.37 -0.19
N LEU A 150 -9.08 0.46 0.77
CA LEU A 150 -10.27 0.00 1.50
C LEU A 150 -10.60 0.95 2.64
N ILE A 151 -9.60 1.21 3.48
CA ILE A 151 -9.69 2.12 4.63
C ILE A 151 -8.37 2.90 4.64
N PRO A 152 -8.37 4.16 4.17
CA PRO A 152 -7.21 5.03 4.29
C PRO A 152 -6.81 5.17 5.76
N ASP A 153 -5.52 5.12 6.06
CA ASP A 153 -5.03 5.25 7.44
C ASP A 153 -5.41 6.60 8.07
N ALA A 154 -5.49 7.66 7.27
CA ALA A 154 -5.96 8.98 7.69
C ALA A 154 -7.40 8.99 8.25
N HIS A 155 -8.18 7.93 8.04
CA HIS A 155 -9.54 7.80 8.60
C HIS A 155 -9.56 7.11 9.97
N VAL A 156 -8.40 6.70 10.49
CA VAL A 156 -8.28 6.02 11.78
C VAL A 156 -7.42 6.86 12.72
N SER A 157 -7.90 7.09 13.95
CA SER A 157 -7.08 7.70 15.01
C SER A 157 -6.02 6.71 15.48
N GLY A 158 -4.76 7.06 15.27
CA GLY A 158 -3.65 6.19 15.60
C GLY A 158 -2.31 6.68 15.05
N SER A 159 -1.28 5.87 15.29
CA SER A 159 0.07 6.12 14.81
C SER A 159 0.50 5.05 13.81
N ARG A 160 0.99 5.47 12.63
CA ARG A 160 1.55 4.59 11.62
C ARG A 160 2.77 3.82 12.16
N VAL A 161 2.85 2.54 11.82
CA VAL A 161 3.90 1.62 12.25
C VAL A 161 4.73 1.20 11.07
N GLY A 162 6.01 1.55 11.10
CA GLY A 162 6.94 1.20 10.05
C GLY A 162 6.58 1.78 8.68
N PRO A 163 7.27 1.32 7.63
CA PRO A 163 7.01 1.72 6.25
C PRO A 163 5.76 1.04 5.67
N PRO A 164 5.26 1.52 4.52
CA PRO A 164 4.23 0.80 3.77
C PRO A 164 4.68 -0.61 3.40
N MET A 165 3.73 -1.55 3.38
CA MET A 165 3.93 -2.85 2.76
C MET A 165 3.34 -2.84 1.35
N HIS A 166 4.11 -3.34 0.40
CA HIS A 166 3.62 -3.60 -0.94
C HIS A 166 3.13 -5.04 -1.03
N ALA A 167 1.86 -5.22 -1.34
CA ALA A 167 1.34 -6.51 -1.76
C ALA A 167 1.61 -6.66 -3.25
N LEU A 168 2.54 -7.55 -3.59
CA LEU A 168 2.91 -7.84 -4.96
C LEU A 168 2.33 -9.19 -5.39
N VAL A 169 2.02 -9.31 -6.68
CA VAL A 169 1.55 -10.54 -7.31
C VAL A 169 2.27 -10.78 -8.63
N LEU A 170 2.38 -12.03 -9.06
CA LEU A 170 2.66 -12.33 -10.46
C LEU A 170 1.37 -12.07 -11.28
N PRO A 171 1.38 -11.26 -12.34
CA PRO A 171 0.18 -10.97 -13.12
C PRO A 171 -0.54 -12.21 -13.66
N ASP A 172 0.22 -13.23 -14.05
CA ASP A 172 -0.30 -14.48 -14.62
C ASP A 172 -0.65 -15.52 -13.54
N ASP A 173 -0.22 -15.30 -12.29
CA ASP A 173 -0.58 -16.12 -11.14
C ASP A 173 -0.78 -15.25 -9.89
N PRO A 174 -1.98 -14.66 -9.71
CA PRO A 174 -2.26 -13.82 -8.56
C PRO A 174 -2.23 -14.55 -7.21
N SER A 175 -2.19 -15.89 -7.20
CA SER A 175 -2.05 -16.68 -5.97
C SER A 175 -0.61 -16.68 -5.46
N ALA A 176 0.37 -16.47 -6.36
CA ALA A 176 1.75 -16.17 -6.01
C ALA A 176 1.86 -14.72 -5.55
N ALA A 177 1.51 -14.50 -4.27
CA ALA A 177 1.46 -13.21 -3.64
C ALA A 177 2.49 -13.07 -2.52
N VAL A 178 3.09 -11.89 -2.40
CA VAL A 178 4.07 -11.60 -1.35
C VAL A 178 3.84 -10.20 -0.79
N LEU A 179 4.15 -10.04 0.49
CA LEU A 179 4.25 -8.74 1.13
C LEU A 179 5.73 -8.38 1.25
N VAL A 180 6.09 -7.18 0.82
CA VAL A 180 7.44 -6.65 0.98
C VAL A 180 7.38 -5.27 1.61
N ASP A 181 8.29 -5.01 2.54
CA ASP A 181 8.54 -3.69 3.06
C ASP A 181 8.93 -2.75 1.91
N ALA A 182 8.24 -1.63 1.73
CA ALA A 182 8.51 -0.71 0.63
C ALA A 182 9.93 -0.11 0.69
N THR A 183 10.58 -0.11 1.85
CA THR A 183 11.95 0.39 2.04
C THR A 183 13.02 -0.68 1.88
N ASP A 184 12.65 -1.96 1.77
CA ASP A 184 13.59 -3.03 1.44
C ASP A 184 13.91 -3.01 -0.07
N VAL A 185 14.83 -2.11 -0.43
CA VAL A 185 15.22 -1.84 -1.82
C VAL A 185 15.71 -3.11 -2.52
N ALA A 186 16.49 -3.94 -1.82
CA ALA A 186 17.06 -5.16 -2.39
C ALA A 186 15.96 -6.18 -2.72
N ARG A 187 15.08 -6.49 -1.73
CA ARG A 187 14.00 -7.45 -1.94
C ARG A 187 12.97 -6.93 -2.93
N GLY A 188 12.59 -5.66 -2.80
CA GLY A 188 11.63 -5.01 -3.67
C GLY A 188 12.07 -4.99 -5.13
N SER A 189 13.35 -4.68 -5.41
CA SER A 189 13.90 -4.69 -6.77
C SER A 189 13.96 -6.10 -7.36
N ALA A 190 14.43 -7.09 -6.58
CA ALA A 190 14.50 -8.48 -7.01
C ALA A 190 13.11 -9.01 -7.43
N LEU A 191 12.07 -8.76 -6.63
CA LEU A 191 10.71 -9.18 -6.95
C LEU A 191 10.19 -8.56 -8.25
N ARG A 192 10.46 -7.27 -8.54
CA ARG A 192 10.07 -6.65 -9.82
C ARG A 192 10.81 -7.29 -11.00
N ALA A 193 12.09 -7.58 -10.85
CA ALA A 193 12.89 -8.28 -11.86
C ALA A 193 12.32 -9.68 -12.16
N ASP A 194 11.85 -10.38 -11.13
CA ASP A 194 11.18 -11.68 -11.23
C ASP A 194 9.74 -11.62 -11.77
N GLY A 195 9.26 -10.42 -12.15
CA GLY A 195 7.95 -10.25 -12.76
C GLY A 195 6.82 -9.91 -11.79
N PHE A 196 7.07 -9.82 -10.48
CA PHE A 196 6.04 -9.38 -9.54
C PHE A 196 5.68 -7.91 -9.76
N ARG A 197 4.40 -7.59 -9.58
CA ARG A 197 3.83 -6.26 -9.81
C ARG A 197 2.94 -5.85 -8.65
N LEU A 198 2.88 -4.54 -8.40
CA LEU A 198 2.07 -4.00 -7.31
C LEU A 198 0.58 -4.28 -7.53
N HIS A 199 -0.03 -4.97 -6.57
CA HIS A 199 -1.47 -5.14 -6.49
C HIS A 199 -2.10 -4.02 -5.64
N HIS A 200 -1.57 -3.80 -4.44
CA HIS A 200 -2.01 -2.72 -3.55
C HIS A 200 -0.95 -2.39 -2.50
N VAL A 201 -1.11 -1.23 -1.87
CA VAL A 201 -0.31 -0.82 -0.70
C VAL A 201 -1.12 -1.06 0.57
N ARG A 202 -0.44 -1.49 1.63
CA ARG A 202 -1.00 -1.67 2.96
C ARG A 202 -0.19 -0.86 3.97
N HIS A 203 -0.87 -0.30 4.95
CA HIS A 203 -0.26 0.43 6.05
C HIS A 203 -0.60 -0.25 7.37
N HIS A 204 0.31 -0.17 8.34
CA HIS A 204 0.02 -0.62 9.69
C HIS A 204 -0.20 0.58 10.59
N VAL A 205 -1.23 0.54 11.43
CA VAL A 205 -1.61 1.63 12.33
C VAL A 205 -1.89 1.04 13.68
N HIS A 206 -1.15 1.49 14.69
CA HIS A 206 -1.56 1.26 16.07
C HIS A 206 -2.74 2.16 16.37
N LEU A 207 -3.83 1.60 16.89
CA LEU A 207 -4.91 2.42 17.41
C LEU A 207 -4.41 3.21 18.61
N ASP A 208 -4.84 4.46 18.68
CA ASP A 208 -4.76 5.19 19.94
C ASP A 208 -5.58 4.42 20.99
N THR A 209 -5.07 4.34 22.21
CA THR A 209 -5.84 3.78 23.31
C THR A 209 -7.11 4.60 23.47
N TYR A 210 -8.27 4.00 23.21
CA TYR A 210 -9.55 4.51 23.68
C TYR A 210 -9.62 4.28 25.20
N GLY A 211 -8.89 5.12 25.95
CA GLY A 211 -8.79 5.06 27.39
C GLY A 211 -9.64 6.14 28.06
N ASP A 212 -10.64 5.67 28.81
CA ASP A 212 -11.29 6.27 29.98
C ASP A 212 -11.75 7.74 29.86
N ALA A 213 -12.98 7.91 29.37
CA ALA A 213 -13.87 8.97 29.85
C ALA A 213 -14.83 8.39 30.88
#